data_AF-A0A8S3K7E5-F1
#
_entry.id   AF-A0A8S3K7E5-F1
#
_cell.length_a   1.000
_cell.length_b   1.000
_cell.length_c   1.000
_cell.angle_alpha   90.00
_cell.angle_beta   90.00
_cell.angle_gamma   90.00
#
_symmetry.space_group_name_H-M   'P 1'
#
loop_
_entity.id
_entity.type
_entity.pdbx_description
1 polymer ?
#
loop_
_entity_poly.entity_id
_entity_poly.type
_entity_poly.pdbx_seq_one_letter_code
_entity_poly.pdbx_strand_id
1 'polypeptide(L)' 'IQSKYDVAQAQEALQWISEMIDEQFDTSGDMNNVYQQLRDGRKLCQLMNTIVPNSVPKINSGKYLK' A
#
# COMPACT_ATOMS: atom_id res chain seq x y z
N ILE A 1 6.87 4.60 -26.60
CA ILE A 1 6.82 3.66 -25.46
C ILE A 1 6.02 4.35 -24.38
N GLN A 2 4.71 4.11 -24.29
CA GLN A 2 3.92 4.56 -23.15
C GLN A 2 4.32 3.67 -21.98
N SER A 3 5.23 4.14 -21.14
CA SER A 3 5.58 3.46 -19.91
C SER A 3 4.28 3.20 -19.15
N LYS A 4 3.92 1.94 -18.94
CA LYS A 4 2.66 1.52 -18.28
C LYS A 4 2.54 2.00 -16.82
N TYR A 5 3.52 2.76 -16.35
CA TYR A 5 3.67 3.20 -14.99
C TYR A 5 3.75 4.72 -14.96
N ASP A 6 2.79 5.33 -14.29
CA ASP A 6 2.72 6.77 -14.08
C ASP A 6 3.09 7.07 -12.62
N VAL A 7 4.18 7.79 -12.44
CA VAL A 7 4.75 8.16 -11.13
C VAL A 7 3.80 9.08 -10.36
N ALA A 8 3.11 9.99 -11.05
CA ALA A 8 2.17 10.90 -10.41
C ALA A 8 0.95 10.15 -9.88
N GLN A 9 0.41 9.23 -10.69
CA GLN A 9 -0.70 8.37 -10.24
C GLN A 9 -0.28 7.44 -9.09
N ALA A 10 0.96 6.94 -9.10
CA ALA A 10 1.47 6.10 -8.03
C ALA A 10 1.63 6.88 -6.72
N GLN A 11 2.12 8.12 -6.78
CA GLN A 11 2.21 9.00 -5.61
C GLN A 11 0.83 9.32 -5.05
N GLU A 12 -0.13 9.70 -5.90
CA GLU A 12 -1.51 10.00 -5.47
C GLU A 12 -2.16 8.78 -4.80
N ALA A 13 -1.99 7.59 -5.37
CA ALA A 13 -2.48 6.35 -4.78
C ALA A 13 -1.86 6.07 -3.40
N LEU A 14 -0.54 6.26 -3.23
CA LEU A 14 0.11 6.07 -1.94
C LEU A 14 -0.35 7.10 -0.89
N GLN A 15 -0.52 8.36 -1.28
CA GLN A 15 -1.06 9.40 -0.39
C GLN A 15 -2.46 9.03 0.08
N TRP A 16 -3.34 8.64 -0.84
CA TRP A 16 -4.68 8.22 -0.51
C TRP A 16 -4.70 6.99 0.43
N ILE A 17 -3.83 6.00 0.18
CA ILE A 17 -3.72 4.82 1.06
C ILE A 17 -3.27 5.25 2.46
N SER A 18 -2.28 6.15 2.56
CA SER A 18 -1.76 6.68 3.83
C SER A 18 -2.86 7.37 4.65
N GLU A 19 -3.69 8.19 4.00
CA GLU A 19 -4.83 8.84 4.63
C GLU A 19 -5.91 7.83 5.08
N MET A 20 -6.17 6.79 4.28
CA MET A 20 -7.21 5.80 4.58
C MET A 20 -6.83 4.87 5.74
N ILE A 21 -5.56 4.52 5.88
CA ILE A 21 -5.09 3.64 6.98
C ILE A 21 -4.56 4.43 8.19
N ASP A 22 -4.60 5.78 8.12
CA ASP A 22 -4.05 6.70 9.12
C ASP A 22 -2.57 6.39 9.48
N GLU A 23 -1.78 5.94 8.49
CA GLU A 23 -0.37 5.56 8.66
C GLU A 23 0.49 6.41 7.74
N GLN A 24 1.45 7.14 8.29
CA GLN A 24 2.41 7.89 7.49
C GLN A 24 3.53 6.97 6.99
N PHE A 25 3.65 6.86 5.67
CA PHE A 25 4.74 6.16 5.01
C PHE A 25 5.24 6.94 3.79
N ASP A 26 6.32 6.47 3.17
CA ASP A 26 6.89 7.14 2.00
C ASP A 26 5.91 7.08 0.82
N THR A 27 5.35 8.22 0.44
CA THR A 27 4.38 8.36 -0.65
C THR A 27 5.02 8.67 -1.99
N SER A 28 6.35 8.57 -2.12
CA SER A 28 7.06 8.77 -3.37
C SER A 28 6.54 7.83 -4.45
N GLY A 29 6.19 8.38 -5.62
CA GLY A 29 5.74 7.62 -6.79
C GLY A 29 6.85 6.80 -7.48
N ASP A 30 8.04 6.72 -6.88
CA ASP A 30 9.10 5.84 -7.36
C ASP A 30 8.65 4.37 -7.33
N MET A 31 8.89 3.65 -8.42
CA MET A 31 8.45 2.27 -8.58
C MET A 31 9.00 1.34 -7.49
N ASN A 32 10.26 1.53 -7.05
CA ASN A 32 10.82 0.73 -5.97
C ASN A 32 10.17 1.10 -4.64
N ASN A 33 9.90 2.38 -4.40
CA ASN A 33 9.22 2.78 -3.17
C ASN A 33 7.81 2.19 -3.11
N VAL A 34 6.99 2.38 -4.14
CA VAL A 34 5.62 1.84 -4.22
C VAL A 34 5.62 0.33 -4.03
N TYR A 35 6.55 -0.38 -4.67
CA TYR A 35 6.74 -1.81 -4.45
C TYR A 35 7.07 -2.10 -2.98
N GLN A 36 8.06 -1.44 -2.39
CA GLN A 36 8.47 -1.70 -1.00
C GLN A 36 7.38 -1.38 0.03
N GLN A 37 6.60 -0.31 -0.19
CA GLN A 37 5.51 0.08 0.71
C GLN A 37 4.37 -0.94 0.69
N LEU A 38 4.00 -1.44 -0.50
CA LEU A 38 2.85 -2.34 -0.69
C LEU A 38 3.24 -3.83 -0.63
N ARG A 39 4.53 -4.16 -0.72
CA ARG A 39 5.05 -5.54 -0.74
C ARG A 39 4.65 -6.37 0.48
N ASP A 40 4.58 -5.75 1.66
CA ASP A 40 4.22 -6.46 2.89
C ASP A 40 2.74 -6.90 2.89
N GLY A 41 1.91 -6.33 2.01
CA GLY A 41 0.48 -6.65 1.86
C GLY A 41 -0.39 -6.16 3.01
N ARG A 42 0.18 -5.87 4.19
CA ARG A 42 -0.54 -5.38 5.37
C ARG A 42 -1.29 -4.08 5.12
N LYS A 43 -0.64 -3.11 4.48
CA LYS A 43 -1.26 -1.81 4.18
C LYS A 43 -2.50 -1.98 3.30
N LEU A 44 -2.45 -2.90 2.33
CA LEU A 44 -3.60 -3.24 1.50
C LEU A 44 -4.71 -3.93 2.31
N CYS A 45 -4.34 -4.81 3.24
CA CYS A 45 -5.32 -5.43 4.15
C CYS A 45 -5.96 -4.42 5.10
N GLN A 46 -5.19 -3.47 5.64
CA GLN A 46 -5.70 -2.37 6.47
C GLN A 46 -6.62 -1.47 5.66
N LEU A 47 -6.22 -1.07 4.45
CA LEU A 47 -7.03 -0.28 3.54
C LEU A 47 -8.39 -0.92 3.28
N MET A 48 -8.40 -2.23 2.97
CA MET A 48 -9.65 -2.97 2.78
C MET A 48 -10.51 -3.01 4.04
N ASN A 49 -9.89 -3.10 5.22
CA ASN A 49 -10.60 -3.03 6.50
C ASN A 49 -11.16 -1.64 6.82
N THR A 50 -10.50 -0.57 6.37
CA THR A 50 -11.02 0.80 6.47
C THR A 50 -12.27 0.96 5.61
N ILE A 51 -12.25 0.47 4.36
CA ILE A 51 -13.36 0.62 3.42
C ILE A 51 -14.53 -0.31 3.80
N VAL A 52 -14.22 -1.58 4.09
CA VAL A 52 -15.19 -2.60 4.46
C VAL A 52 -14.79 -3.16 5.82
N PRO A 53 -15.50 -2.81 6.90
CA PRO A 53 -15.17 -3.29 8.23
C PRO A 53 -15.20 -4.82 8.26
N ASN A 54 -14.18 -5.44 8.88
CA ASN A 54 -13.98 -6.90 8.95
C ASN A 54 -13.74 -7.63 7.61
N SER A 55 -13.34 -6.94 6.53
CA SER A 55 -13.03 -7.63 5.27
C SER A 55 -11.85 -8.60 5.35
N VAL A 56 -10.84 -8.26 6.16
CA VAL A 56 -9.64 -9.07 6.44
C VAL A 56 -9.56 -9.31 7.95
N PRO A 57 -10.09 -10.46 8.43
CA PRO A 57 -10.19 -10.75 9.86
C PRO A 57 -8.84 -11.03 10.54
N LYS A 58 -7.80 -11.39 9.76
CA LYS A 58 -6.45 -11.61 10.29
C LYS A 58 -5.40 -11.09 9.33
N ILE A 59 -4.73 -10.01 9.72
CA ILE A 59 -3.58 -9.47 9.00
C ILE A 59 -2.33 -10.19 9.49
N ASN A 60 -1.81 -11.10 8.68
CA ASN A 60 -0.67 -11.91 9.06
C ASN A 60 0.62 -11.11 8.90
N SER A 61 1.32 -10.94 10.02
CA SER A 61 2.57 -10.20 10.12
C SER A 61 3.81 -11.07 9.87
N GLY A 62 3.60 -12.31 9.44
CA GLY A 62 4.62 -13.34 9.36
C GLY A 62 5.72 -12.94 8.40
N LYS A 63 6.85 -12.46 8.93
CA LYS A 63 8.12 -12.53 8.23
C LYS A 63 8.24 -13.96 7.71
N TYR A 64 8.30 -14.15 6.40
CA TYR A 64 8.80 -15.39 5.84
C TYR A 64 10.26 -15.52 6.31
N LEU A 65 10.45 -16.16 7.47
CA LEU A 65 11.73 -16.66 7.91
C LEU A 65 12.12 -17.75 6.90
N LYS A 66 12.96 -17.37 5.94
CA LYS A 66 13.79 -18.32 5.19
C LYS A 66 15.13 -18.42 5.90
#